data_AF-A0A060BQP6-F1
#
_entry.id   AF-A0A060BQP6-F1
#
_cell.length_a   1.000
_cell.length_b   1.000
_cell.length_c   1.000
_cell.angle_alpha   90.00
_cell.angle_beta   90.00
_cell.angle_gamma   90.00
#
_symmetry.space_group_name_H-M   'P 1'
#
loop_
_entity.id
_entity.type
_entity.pdbx_description
1 polymer ?
#
loop_
_entity_poly.entity_id
_entity_poly.type
_entity_poly.pdbx_seq_one_letter_code
_entity_poly.pdbx_strand_id
1 'polypeptide(L)'
;MTLTTDWGWVKNPKYKTPNQIITMLMEVVAKGGNLLLGVGPTAEGLIEQSSVERLQQIGNWMQKNGKAIYNTRITPDYHSGDVWFTADKNGKTLYALYALPEG
;
A
#
# COMPACT_ATOMS: atom_id res chain seq x y z
N MET A 1 5.65 -7.58 3.66
CA MET A 1 4.36 -8.13 3.18
C MET A 1 4.57 -8.67 1.77
N THR A 2 3.74 -9.58 1.28
CA THR A 2 3.80 -10.13 -0.09
C THR A 2 2.56 -9.73 -0.89
N LEU A 3 2.71 -9.59 -2.21
CA LEU A 3 1.59 -9.33 -3.14
C LEU A 3 0.64 -10.53 -3.25
N THR A 4 1.19 -11.75 -3.14
CA THR A 4 0.45 -13.01 -3.02
C THR A 4 0.43 -13.47 -1.56
N THR A 5 0.02 -14.72 -1.28
CA THR A 5 0.19 -15.36 0.04
C THR A 5 1.59 -15.91 0.29
N ASP A 6 2.48 -15.84 -0.70
CA ASP A 6 3.76 -16.55 -0.73
C ASP A 6 4.90 -15.59 -1.09
N TRP A 7 6.13 -15.91 -0.68
CA TRP A 7 7.30 -15.08 -0.99
C TRP A 7 7.87 -15.37 -2.39
N GLY A 8 7.94 -16.65 -2.75
CA GLY A 8 8.35 -17.11 -4.07
C GLY A 8 7.15 -17.24 -5.03
N TRP A 9 7.44 -17.54 -6.29
CA TRP A 9 6.41 -17.88 -7.25
C TRP A 9 5.79 -19.26 -6.94
N VAL A 10 4.47 -19.35 -7.06
CA VAL A 10 3.72 -20.59 -6.93
C VAL A 10 2.72 -20.70 -8.08
N LYS A 11 2.48 -21.91 -8.57
CA LYS A 11 1.50 -22.15 -9.64
C LYS A 11 0.09 -21.90 -9.09
N ASN A 12 -0.62 -20.92 -9.65
CA ASN A 12 -1.94 -20.43 -9.20
C ASN A 12 -1.94 -19.71 -7.83
N PRO A 13 -1.25 -18.55 -7.72
CA PRO A 13 -1.16 -17.83 -6.45
C PRO A 13 -2.48 -17.14 -6.09
N LYS A 14 -2.73 -16.98 -4.79
CA LYS A 14 -3.79 -16.11 -4.28
C LYS A 14 -3.25 -14.69 -4.15
N TYR A 15 -3.76 -13.76 -4.96
CA TYR A 15 -3.36 -12.35 -4.93
C TYR A 15 -4.18 -11.54 -3.94
N LYS A 16 -3.50 -10.59 -3.29
CA LYS A 16 -4.18 -9.48 -2.64
C LYS A 16 -4.70 -8.49 -3.68
N THR A 17 -5.82 -7.84 -3.39
CA THR A 17 -6.36 -6.75 -4.22
C THR A 17 -5.47 -5.51 -4.11
N PRO A 18 -5.46 -4.61 -5.12
CA PRO A 18 -4.77 -3.33 -4.98
C PRO A 18 -5.27 -2.53 -3.78
N ASN A 19 -6.59 -2.59 -3.50
CA ASN A 19 -7.18 -1.93 -2.34
C ASN A 19 -6.60 -2.46 -1.02
N GLN A 20 -6.47 -3.79 -0.86
CA GLN A 20 -5.83 -4.40 0.30
C GLN A 20 -4.42 -3.85 0.54
N ILE A 21 -3.61 -3.78 -0.51
CA ILE A 21 -2.23 -3.28 -0.41
C ILE A 21 -2.20 -1.79 -0.07
N ILE A 22 -3.09 -0.99 -0.68
CA ILE A 22 -3.18 0.45 -0.45
C ILE A 22 -3.62 0.74 0.99
N THR A 23 -4.66 0.07 1.48
CA THR A 23 -5.13 0.20 2.87
C THR A 23 -4.03 -0.16 3.85
N MET A 24 -3.31 -1.25 3.61
CA MET A 24 -2.20 -1.63 4.48
C MET A 24 -1.04 -0.62 4.42
N LEU A 25 -0.76 -0.02 3.25
CA LEU A 25 0.21 1.06 3.13
C LEU A 25 -0.20 2.28 3.96
N MET A 26 -1.46 2.71 3.87
CA MET A 26 -2.00 3.84 4.65
C MET A 26 -1.83 3.59 6.15
N GLU A 27 -2.23 2.41 6.61
CA GLU A 27 -2.11 2.00 8.01
C GLU A 27 -0.64 2.02 8.48
N VAL A 28 0.26 1.38 7.73
CA VAL A 28 1.67 1.28 8.11
C VAL A 28 2.30 2.66 8.21
N VAL A 29 2.01 3.56 7.27
CA VAL A 29 2.57 4.91 7.26
C VAL A 29 1.99 5.77 8.37
N ALA A 30 0.68 5.69 8.62
CA ALA A 30 0.02 6.39 9.72
C ALA A 30 0.57 5.97 11.10
N LYS A 31 1.01 4.71 11.22
CA LYS A 31 1.70 4.16 12.41
C LYS A 31 3.21 4.42 12.43
N GLY A 32 3.76 5.12 11.44
CA GLY A 32 5.17 5.54 11.41
C GLY A 32 6.13 4.51 10.81
N GLY A 33 5.62 3.50 10.11
CA GLY A 33 6.40 2.45 9.47
C GLY A 33 6.57 2.63 7.96
N ASN A 34 7.34 1.70 7.39
CA ASN A 34 7.51 1.55 5.95
C ASN A 34 6.96 0.20 5.50
N LEU A 35 6.35 0.16 4.32
CA LEU A 35 5.87 -1.08 3.73
C LEU A 35 6.82 -1.56 2.62
N LEU A 36 7.44 -2.72 2.85
CA LEU A 36 8.13 -3.48 1.81
C LEU A 36 7.19 -4.54 1.24
N LEU A 37 6.93 -4.46 -0.08
CA LEU A 37 6.05 -5.36 -0.81
C LEU A 37 6.88 -6.37 -1.64
N GLY A 38 6.81 -7.64 -1.28
CA GLY A 38 7.45 -8.75 -1.98
C GLY A 38 6.66 -9.21 -3.20
N VAL A 39 7.38 -9.49 -4.28
CA VAL A 39 6.86 -10.03 -5.55
C VAL A 39 7.79 -11.15 -6.01
N GLY A 40 7.25 -12.34 -6.21
CA GLY A 40 8.02 -13.51 -6.65
C GLY A 40 8.01 -13.63 -8.18
N PRO A 41 9.16 -13.56 -8.87
CA PRO A 41 9.24 -13.86 -10.30
C PRO A 41 9.15 -15.36 -10.58
N THR A 42 8.78 -15.74 -11.81
CA THR A 42 8.80 -17.13 -12.28
C THR A 42 10.21 -17.73 -12.25
N ALA A 43 10.34 -19.04 -12.49
CA ALA A 43 11.64 -19.71 -12.55
C ALA A 43 12.57 -19.13 -13.63
N GLU A 44 12.00 -18.54 -14.68
CA GLU A 44 12.69 -17.86 -15.78
C GLU A 44 13.02 -16.40 -15.44
N GLY A 45 12.68 -15.93 -14.24
CA GLY A 45 12.95 -14.56 -13.78
C GLY A 45 11.91 -13.52 -14.24
N LEU A 46 10.74 -13.95 -14.72
CA LEU A 46 9.71 -13.04 -15.23
C LEU A 46 8.74 -12.62 -14.12
N ILE A 47 8.34 -11.34 -14.10
CA ILE A 47 7.21 -10.89 -13.27
C ILE A 47 5.92 -11.16 -14.06
N GLU A 48 5.02 -11.96 -13.49
CA GLU A 48 3.75 -12.27 -14.14
C GLU A 48 2.88 -11.04 -14.37
N GLN A 49 2.14 -11.05 -15.49
CA GLN A 49 1.29 -9.94 -15.92
C GLN A 49 0.26 -9.52 -14.86
N SER A 50 -0.31 -10.49 -14.12
CA SER A 50 -1.20 -10.27 -12.97
C SER A 50 -0.55 -9.45 -11.85
N SER A 51 0.75 -9.67 -11.58
CA SER A 51 1.51 -8.88 -10.61
C SER A 51 1.74 -7.47 -11.15
N VAL A 52 2.12 -7.34 -12.43
CA VAL A 52 2.34 -6.06 -13.10
C VAL A 52 1.09 -5.18 -13.05
N GLU A 53 -0.07 -5.72 -13.43
CA GLU A 53 -1.35 -4.99 -13.45
C GLU A 53 -1.73 -4.45 -12.06
N ARG A 54 -1.51 -5.24 -11.01
CA ARG A 54 -1.78 -4.81 -9.63
C ARG A 54 -0.82 -3.73 -9.19
N LEU A 55 0.48 -3.88 -9.48
CA LEU A 55 1.49 -2.86 -9.18
C LEU A 55 1.22 -1.55 -9.92
N GLN A 56 0.76 -1.62 -11.17
CA GLN A 56 0.33 -0.44 -11.93
C GLN A 56 -0.88 0.24 -11.30
N GLN A 57 -1.89 -0.51 -10.85
CA GLN A 57 -3.04 0.05 -10.15
C GLN A 57 -2.65 0.74 -8.84
N ILE A 58 -1.76 0.13 -8.06
CA ILE A 58 -1.18 0.75 -6.84
C ILE A 58 -0.39 2.01 -7.21
N GLY A 59 0.46 1.94 -8.24
CA GLY A 59 1.24 3.07 -8.73
C GLY A 59 0.37 4.25 -9.20
N ASN A 60 -0.73 3.97 -9.89
CA ASN A 60 -1.70 4.99 -10.32
C ASN A 60 -2.36 5.70 -9.13
N TRP A 61 -2.67 4.95 -8.05
CA TRP A 61 -3.16 5.55 -6.81
C TRP A 61 -2.08 6.40 -6.13
N MET A 62 -0.84 5.91 -6.08
CA MET A 62 0.30 6.63 -5.50
C MET A 62 0.63 7.93 -6.26
N GLN A 63 0.46 7.98 -7.58
CA GLN A 63 0.68 9.22 -8.35
C GLN A 63 -0.28 10.34 -7.91
N LYS A 64 -1.53 10.00 -7.58
CA LYS A 64 -2.56 10.97 -7.17
C LYS A 64 -2.47 11.31 -5.68
N ASN A 65 -2.19 10.32 -4.84
CA ASN A 65 -2.33 10.42 -3.39
C ASN A 65 -1.00 10.39 -2.64
N GLY A 66 0.13 10.23 -3.34
CA GLY A 66 1.45 10.02 -2.75
C GLY A 66 1.93 11.15 -1.84
N LYS A 67 1.40 12.37 -1.96
CA LYS A 67 1.68 13.48 -1.03
C LYS A 67 1.25 13.20 0.42
N ALA A 68 0.24 12.34 0.62
CA ALA A 68 -0.23 11.90 1.92
C ALA A 68 0.56 10.69 2.46
N ILE A 69 1.51 10.16 1.68
CA ILE A 69 2.35 9.03 2.04
C ILE A 69 3.80 9.50 2.18
N TYR A 70 4.40 9.95 1.08
CA TYR A 70 5.78 10.38 1.02
C TYR A 70 6.02 11.65 1.84
N ASN A 71 7.14 11.70 2.57
CA ASN A 71 7.54 12.84 3.39
C ASN A 71 6.53 13.26 4.47
N THR A 72 5.66 12.34 4.88
CA THR A 72 4.73 12.58 5.99
C THR A 72 5.28 12.06 7.33
N ARG A 73 4.56 12.34 8.42
CA ARG A 73 4.81 11.91 9.80
C ARG A 73 3.52 11.42 10.43
N ILE A 74 3.67 10.65 11.50
CA ILE A 74 2.57 10.25 12.37
C ILE A 74 1.89 11.47 12.97
N THR A 75 0.64 11.28 13.36
CA THR A 75 -0.15 12.28 14.09
C THR A 75 -0.55 11.72 15.45
N PRO A 76 -0.90 12.56 16.45
CA PRO A 76 -1.37 12.08 17.74
C PRO A 76 -2.57 11.13 17.61
N ASP A 77 -3.52 11.48 16.75
CA ASP A 77 -4.70 10.68 16.41
C ASP A 77 -4.57 10.15 14.97
N TYR A 78 -3.91 9.00 14.81
CA TYR A 78 -3.56 8.45 13.49
C TYR A 78 -4.70 7.66 12.81
N HIS A 79 -5.83 7.45 13.48
CA HIS A 79 -6.93 6.62 12.97
C HIS A 79 -8.31 7.02 13.53
N SER A 80 -9.34 7.00 12.68
CA SER A 80 -10.75 7.15 13.08
C SER A 80 -11.68 6.48 12.06
N GLY A 81 -12.49 5.50 12.50
CA GLY A 81 -13.37 4.74 11.59
C GLY A 81 -12.56 4.02 10.51
N ASP A 82 -12.82 4.32 9.25
CA ASP A 82 -12.08 3.80 8.09
C ASP A 82 -11.04 4.81 7.55
N VAL A 83 -10.60 5.77 8.37
CA VAL A 83 -9.69 6.85 7.96
C VAL A 83 -8.37 6.76 8.71
N TRP A 84 -7.27 6.84 7.96
CA TRP A 84 -5.90 6.96 8.46
C TRP A 84 -5.38 8.38 8.31
N PHE A 85 -4.64 8.88 9.30
CA PHE A 85 -4.13 10.24 9.30
C PHE A 85 -2.61 10.31 9.26
N THR A 86 -2.10 11.18 8.39
CA THR A 86 -0.67 11.54 8.30
C THR A 86 -0.55 13.06 8.21
N ALA A 87 0.59 13.62 8.60
CA ALA A 87 0.85 15.06 8.46
C ALA A 87 2.14 15.34 7.72
N ASP A 88 2.27 16.50 7.09
CA ASP A 88 3.59 16.95 6.60
C ASP A 88 4.61 17.09 7.77
N LYS A 89 5.91 17.17 7.44
CA LYS A 89 6.97 17.27 8.47
C LYS A 89 6.81 18.46 9.43
N ASN A 90 6.08 19.50 9.03
CA ASN A 90 5.90 20.71 9.80
C ASN A 90 4.57 20.73 10.58
N GLY A 91 3.74 19.69 10.44
CA GLY A 91 2.42 19.59 11.04
C GLY A 91 1.39 20.58 10.49
N LYS A 92 1.68 21.26 9.37
CA LYS A 92 0.79 22.31 8.82
C LYS A 92 -0.32 21.74 7.95
N THR A 93 -0.03 20.63 7.27
CA THR A 93 -1.00 19.92 6.44
C THR A 93 -1.29 18.57 7.06
N LEU A 94 -2.56 18.34 7.40
CA LEU A 94 -3.10 17.04 7.79
C LEU A 94 -3.75 16.38 6.57
N TYR A 95 -3.45 15.10 6.37
CA TYR A 95 -4.05 14.27 5.34
C TYR A 95 -4.97 13.23 5.97
N ALA A 96 -6.15 13.05 5.38
CA ALA A 96 -7.11 12.01 5.72
C ALA A 96 -7.18 11.01 4.57
N LEU A 97 -6.84 9.75 4.84
CA LEU A 97 -6.80 8.66 3.89
C LEU A 97 -7.92 7.67 4.19
N TYR A 98 -8.99 7.68 3.41
CA TYR A 98 -10.12 6.76 3.57
C TYR A 98 -9.80 5.39 2.94
N ALA A 99 -9.85 4.35 3.75
CA ALA A 99 -9.75 2.96 3.33
C ALA A 99 -11.10 2.51 2.74
N LEU A 100 -11.12 2.14 1.46
CA LEU A 100 -12.34 1.63 0.85
C LEU A 100 -12.68 0.27 1.48
N PRO A 101 -13.96 -0.01 1.79
CA PRO A 101 -14.40 -1.34 2.19
C PRO A 101 -13.97 -2.39 1.17
N GLU A 102 -13.62 -3.57 1.65
CA GLU A 102 -13.45 -4.72 0.76
C GLU A 102 -14.84 -5.19 0.32
N GLY A 103 -15.07 -5.16 -1.00
CA GLY A 103 -16.28 -5.70 -1.62
C GLY A 103 -16.21 -7.22 -1.77
#